data_AF-A0A2A8SFK5-F1
#
_entry.id   AF-A0A2A8SFK5-F1
#
_cell.length_a   1.000
_cell.length_b   1.000
_cell.length_c   1.000
_cell.angle_alpha   90.00
_cell.angle_beta   90.00
_cell.angle_gamma   90.00
#
_symmetry.space_group_name_H-M   'P 1'
#
loop_
_entity.id
_entity.type
_entity.pdbx_description
1 polymer ?
#
loop_
_entity_poly.entity_id
_entity_poly.type
_entity_poly.pdbx_seq_one_letter_code
_entity_poly.pdbx_strand_id
1 'polypeptide(L)' 'MEQMKEVKMLNFDITGQKAYVKEGPYRNQIGIVKRNDTESITKYAIVIDDMNIDIELKDIVLIDVDVRQFHDWCEEHGYL' A
#
# COMPACT_ATOMS: atom_id res chain seq x y z
N MET A 1 24.22 10.58 -21.77
CA MET A 1 24.19 10.07 -20.39
C MET A 1 22.80 10.36 -19.86
N GLU A 2 21.91 9.36 -19.89
CA GLU A 2 20.60 9.50 -19.26
C GLU A 2 20.80 9.49 -17.75
N GLN A 3 20.44 10.59 -17.09
CA GLN A 3 20.34 10.62 -15.64
C GLN A 3 19.20 9.67 -15.27
N MET A 4 19.55 8.49 -14.75
CA MET A 4 18.58 7.63 -14.07
C MET A 4 18.03 8.45 -12.91
N LYS A 5 16.83 9.01 -13.08
CA LYS A 5 16.06 9.55 -11.96
C LYS A 5 15.90 8.42 -10.96
N GLU A 6 16.54 8.57 -9.81
CA GLU A 6 16.32 7.71 -8.66
C GLU A 6 14.83 7.76 -8.34
N VAL A 7 14.11 6.71 -8.72
CA VAL A 7 12.73 6.53 -8.31
C VAL A 7 12.83 6.23 -6.82
N LYS A 8 12.68 7.26 -5.97
CA LYS A 8 12.42 7.07 -4.54
C LYS A 8 11.17 6.20 -4.47
N MET A 9 11.36 4.89 -4.29
CA MET A 9 10.26 3.98 -3.97
C MET A 9 9.62 4.53 -2.70
N LEU A 10 8.29 4.73 -2.74
CA LEU A 10 7.52 5.09 -1.57
C LEU A 10 7.72 4.01 -0.50
N ASN A 11 8.65 4.21 0.44
CA ASN A 11 8.81 3.35 1.61
C ASN A 11 7.79 3.74 2.69
N PHE A 12 6.55 4.01 2.30
CA PHE A 12 5.45 4.13 3.25
C PHE A 12 4.93 2.72 3.52
N ASP A 13 5.20 2.19 4.71
CA ASP A 13 4.70 0.87 5.09
C ASP A 13 3.20 0.96 5.39
N ILE A 14 2.41 0.41 4.46
CA ILE A 14 0.96 0.36 4.56
C ILE A 14 0.45 -0.90 5.27
N THR A 15 1.35 -1.76 5.76
CA THR A 15 0.98 -2.99 6.46
C THR A 15 0.16 -2.67 7.71
N GLY A 16 -0.93 -3.41 7.93
CA GLY A 16 -1.87 -3.19 9.03
C GLY A 16 -2.91 -2.10 8.76
N GLN A 17 -2.78 -1.32 7.70
CA GLN A 17 -3.76 -0.30 7.34
C GLN A 17 -5.03 -0.93 6.76
N LYS A 18 -6.19 -0.34 7.07
CA LYS A 18 -7.45 -0.71 6.40
C LYS A 18 -7.47 -0.18 4.98
N ALA A 19 -7.87 -1.05 4.07
CA ALA A 19 -8.01 -0.72 2.66
C ALA A 19 -9.36 -1.18 2.13
N TYR A 20 -9.91 -0.38 1.23
CA TYR A 20 -11.07 -0.68 0.42
C TYR A 20 -10.60 -1.10 -0.98
N VAL A 21 -11.14 -2.19 -1.50
CA VAL A 21 -10.85 -2.66 -2.86
C VAL A 21 -11.76 -1.94 -3.83
N LYS A 22 -11.19 -1.06 -4.67
CA LYS A 22 -11.97 -0.27 -5.64
C LYS A 22 -12.11 -0.96 -7.00
N GLU A 23 -11.20 -1.86 -7.36
CA GLU A 23 -11.18 -2.58 -8.64
C GLU A 23 -10.86 -4.06 -8.46
N GLY A 24 -11.32 -4.90 -9.40
CA GLY A 24 -11.04 -6.35 -9.41
C GLY A 24 -12.16 -7.25 -8.80
N PRO A 25 -11.89 -8.57 -8.65
CA PRO A 25 -12.90 -9.56 -8.24
C PRO A 25 -13.46 -9.36 -6.82
N TYR A 26 -12.69 -8.71 -5.96
CA TYR A 26 -13.05 -8.43 -4.57
C TYR A 26 -13.49 -6.97 -4.36
N ARG A 27 -13.88 -6.28 -5.45
CA ARG A 27 -14.34 -4.89 -5.39
C ARG A 27 -15.47 -4.70 -4.39
N ASN A 28 -15.48 -3.53 -3.76
CA ASN A 28 -16.41 -3.08 -2.72
C ASN A 28 -16.23 -3.78 -1.36
N GLN A 29 -15.14 -4.52 -1.16
CA GLN A 29 -14.81 -5.14 0.11
C GLN A 29 -13.74 -4.35 0.86
N ILE A 30 -13.72 -4.49 2.17
CA ILE A 30 -12.75 -3.87 3.07
C ILE A 30 -11.92 -4.97 3.72
N GLY A 31 -10.63 -4.75 3.82
CA GLY A 31 -9.72 -5.66 4.50
C GLY A 31 -8.51 -4.95 5.07
N ILE A 32 -7.59 -5.74 5.63
CA ILE A 32 -6.33 -5.26 6.21
C ILE A 32 -5.18 -5.58 5.27
N VAL A 33 -4.35 -4.58 4.96
CA VAL A 33 -3.18 -4.79 4.12
C VAL A 33 -2.12 -5.58 4.88
N LYS A 34 -1.55 -6.58 4.23
CA LYS A 34 -0.45 -7.40 4.74
C LYS A 34 0.69 -7.44 3.73
N ARG A 35 1.93 -7.47 4.21
CA ARG A 35 3.09 -7.71 3.36
C ARG A 35 3.21 -9.21 3.04
N ASN A 36 3.51 -9.54 1.79
CA ASN A 36 3.77 -10.91 1.39
C ASN A 36 5.28 -11.18 1.58
N ASP A 37 5.63 -12.02 2.54
CA ASP A 37 7.02 -12.25 2.96
C ASP A 37 7.83 -13.10 1.96
N THR A 38 7.20 -13.59 0.90
CA THR A 38 7.75 -14.56 -0.05
C THR A 38 8.46 -13.94 -1.25
N GLU A 39 8.41 -12.62 -1.46
CA GLU A 39 9.02 -11.99 -2.64
C GLU A 39 9.92 -10.78 -2.33
N SER A 40 11.02 -10.68 -3.09
CA SER A 40 12.06 -9.62 -2.99
C SER A 40 11.61 -8.24 -3.48
N ILE A 41 10.45 -8.18 -4.14
CA ILE A 41 9.79 -6.96 -4.59
C ILE A 41 8.48 -6.93 -3.80
N THR A 42 8.29 -5.89 -2.98
CA THR A 42 7.13 -5.71 -2.09
C THR A 42 5.81 -6.05 -2.79
N LYS A 43 5.32 -7.28 -2.58
CA LYS A 43 3.96 -7.69 -2.91
C LYS A 43 3.12 -7.56 -1.66
N TYR A 44 1.99 -6.88 -1.81
CA TYR A 44 1.01 -6.73 -0.74
C TYR A 44 -0.14 -7.71 -0.98
N ALA A 45 -0.71 -8.21 0.10
CA ALA A 45 -1.97 -8.91 0.10
C ALA A 45 -2.99 -8.08 0.91
N ILE A 46 -4.27 -8.32 0.69
CA ILE A 46 -5.33 -7.85 1.56
C ILE A 46 -5.99 -9.05 2.24
N VAL A 47 -6.22 -8.94 3.54
CA VAL A 47 -6.91 -9.96 4.32
C VAL A 47 -8.38 -9.59 4.42
N ILE A 48 -9.25 -10.43 3.86
CA ILE A 48 -10.72 -10.29 3.89
C ILE A 48 -11.31 -11.64 4.30
N ASP A 49 -12.12 -11.68 5.36
CA ASP A 49 -12.74 -12.90 5.90
C ASP A 49 -11.75 -14.07 6.04
N ASP A 50 -10.58 -13.79 6.65
CA ASP A 50 -9.44 -14.72 6.83
C ASP A 50 -8.75 -15.22 5.55
N MET A 51 -9.20 -14.78 4.37
CA MET A 51 -8.54 -15.06 3.09
C MET A 51 -7.42 -14.05 2.81
N ASN A 52 -6.24 -14.54 2.44
CA ASN A 52 -5.16 -13.70 1.92
C ASN A 52 -5.33 -13.58 0.41
N ILE A 53 -5.58 -12.37 -0.08
CA ILE A 53 -5.82 -12.08 -1.50
C ILE A 53 -4.67 -11.22 -1.99
N ASP A 54 -3.96 -11.68 -3.02
CA ASP A 54 -2.94 -10.86 -3.69
C ASP A 54 -3.60 -9.64 -4.34
N ILE A 55 -3.01 -8.46 -4.14
CA ILE A 55 -3.51 -7.20 -4.67
C ILE A 55 -2.41 -6.36 -5.30
N GLU A 56 -2.78 -5.55 -6.29
CA GLU A 56 -1.94 -4.43 -6.70
C GLU A 56 -2.34 -3.17 -5.91
N LEU A 57 -1.35 -2.37 -5.52
CA LEU A 57 -1.59 -1.12 -4.77
C LEU A 57 -2.54 -0.16 -5.50
N LYS A 58 -2.55 -0.20 -6.84
CA LYS A 58 -3.41 0.65 -7.68
C LYS A 58 -4.90 0.28 -7.55
N ASP A 59 -5.22 -0.91 -7.07
CA ASP A 59 -6.57 -1.47 -6.99
C ASP A 59 -7.24 -1.22 -5.63
N ILE A 60 -6.49 -0.66 -4.67
CA ILE A 60 -6.96 -0.35 -3.33
C ILE A 60 -6.98 1.15 -3.04
N VAL A 61 -7.75 1.52 -2.03
CA VAL A 61 -7.78 2.84 -1.40
C VAL A 61 -7.62 2.65 0.10
N LEU A 62 -6.64 3.29 0.72
CA LEU A 62 -6.51 3.25 2.17
C LEU A 62 -7.60 4.13 2.80
N ILE A 63 -8.31 3.61 3.81
CA ILE A 63 -9.51 4.26 4.38
C ILE A 63 -9.36 4.70 5.84
N ASP A 64 -8.26 4.31 6.49
CA ASP A 64 -8.01 4.58 7.92
C ASP A 64 -6.52 4.89 8.16
N VAL A 65 -5.89 5.57 7.20
CA VAL A 65 -4.48 5.98 7.34
C VAL A 65 -4.38 6.99 8.46
N ASP A 66 -3.47 6.79 9.40
CA ASP A 66 -3.13 7.84 10.36
C ASP A 66 -2.55 9.02 9.57
N VAL A 67 -3.35 10.07 9.44
CA VAL A 67 -3.02 11.27 8.67
C VAL A 67 -1.73 11.91 9.19
N ARG A 68 -1.41 11.79 10.48
CA ARG A 68 -0.16 12.31 11.04
C ARG A 68 1.02 11.48 10.55
N GLN A 69 0.93 10.15 10.62
CA GLN A 69 2.00 9.28 10.11
C GLN A 69 2.23 9.50 8.60
N PHE A 70 1.16 9.70 7.84
CA PHE A 70 1.26 10.03 6.43
C PHE A 70 1.85 11.42 6.18
N HIS A 71 1.46 12.42 6.99
CA HIS A 71 1.97 13.77 6.90
C HIS A 71 3.46 13.84 7.24
N ASP A 72 3.87 13.25 8.36
CA ASP A 72 5.27 13.17 8.80
C ASP A 72 6.12 12.47 7.72
N TRP A 73 5.61 11.37 7.16
CA TRP A 73 6.28 10.68 6.05
C TRP A 73 6.40 11.57 4.80
N CYS A 74 5.38 12.38 4.49
CA CYS A 74 5.43 13.34 3.38
C CYS A 74 6.49 14.43 3.61
N GLU A 75 6.59 14.99 4.81
CA GLU A 75 7.60 15.99 5.16
C GLU A 75 9.03 15.41 5.05
N GLU A 76 9.26 14.23 5.62
CA GLU A 76 10.58 13.56 5.60
C GLU A 76 11.09 13.27 4.19
N HIS A 77 10.19 13.09 3.22
CA HIS A 77 10.54 12.74 1.85
C HIS A 77 10.50 13.94 0.89
N GLY A 78 10.11 15.13 1.37
CA GLY A 78 10.09 16.39 0.60
C GLY A 78 8.87 16.54 -0.31
N TYR A 79 7.72 15.98 0.09
CA TYR A 79 6.46 16.10 -0.64
C TYR A 79 5.55 17.25 -0.16
N LEU A 80 5.90 17.88 0.96
CA LEU A 80 5.28 19.07 1.55
C LEU A 80 6.32 20.19 1.65
#